data_AF-A0A258GLW7-F1
#
_entry.id   AF-A0A258GLW7-F1
#
_cell.length_a   1.000
_cell.length_b   1.000
_cell.length_c   1.000
_cell.angle_alpha   90.00
_cell.angle_beta   90.00
_cell.angle_gamma   90.00
#
_symmetry.space_group_name_H-M   'P 1'
#
loop_
_entity.id
_entity.type
_entity.pdbx_description
1 polymer ?
#
loop_
_entity_poly.entity_id
_entity_poly.type
_entity_poly.pdbx_seq_one_letter_code
_entity_poly.pdbx_strand_id
1 'polypeptide(L)'
;MRRAGIVAAALALVVAPLTLAAGAWQGQDWQQGIRWSDGREVQWRATPARGCDGSNLELRLVNASQQSGDVTLKDITLQCKRGSAPFIAPERTIGSVTPGGSFAAPVINCACAEKGGVTNVVSMGIELMRNGPGGETLANGCTYTGEFRGGRRNGRGLYACPNGYLYEGSYEMDVVHGRGAETLESGERYEGDFVQGVRSGQGRMTFTDGSTYEGGYLNGKRAGEGTQRYADGASYTGDWKDDLRNGSGVYTSGDGKWTYDG
;
A
#
# COMPACT_ATOMS: atom_id res chain seq x y z
N MET A 1 -21.35 -3.88 7.88
CA MET A 1 -21.21 -4.94 6.85
C MET A 1 -19.88 -5.67 7.08
N ARG A 2 -19.77 -6.91 6.59
CA ARG A 2 -18.91 -7.99 7.11
C ARG A 2 -17.44 -7.60 7.31
N ARG A 3 -16.89 -8.03 8.45
CA ARG A 3 -15.44 -8.05 8.73
C ARG A 3 -14.75 -8.91 7.66
N ALA A 4 -14.31 -8.29 6.58
CA ALA A 4 -13.24 -8.85 5.78
C ALA A 4 -11.96 -8.54 6.56
N GLY A 5 -11.42 -9.52 7.27
CA GLY A 5 -10.02 -9.47 7.67
C GLY A 5 -9.22 -9.32 6.39
N ILE A 6 -8.76 -8.10 6.11
CA ILE A 6 -7.81 -7.85 5.04
C ILE A 6 -6.51 -8.45 5.57
N VAL A 7 -6.32 -9.72 5.22
CA VAL A 7 -5.01 -10.33 5.13
C VAL A 7 -4.16 -9.32 4.40
N ALA A 8 -3.14 -8.79 5.06
CA ALA A 8 -2.11 -7.99 4.42
C ALA A 8 -1.78 -8.70 3.11
N ALA A 9 -2.14 -8.09 1.99
CA ALA A 9 -1.63 -8.52 0.70
C ALA A 9 -0.15 -8.14 0.76
N ALA A 10 0.64 -9.00 1.42
CA ALA A 10 2.03 -9.19 1.09
C ALA A 10 2.01 -9.36 -0.42
N LEU A 11 2.42 -8.28 -1.10
CA LEU A 11 2.60 -8.28 -2.54
C LEU A 11 3.38 -9.56 -2.82
N ALA A 12 2.78 -10.42 -3.65
CA ALA A 12 3.14 -11.82 -3.80
C ALA A 12 4.64 -12.01 -3.60
N LEU A 13 4.99 -12.82 -2.59
CA LEU A 13 6.24 -13.55 -2.60
C LEU A 13 6.24 -14.30 -3.93
N VAL A 14 6.85 -13.70 -4.96
CA VAL A 14 7.28 -14.45 -6.12
C VAL A 14 8.47 -15.27 -5.63
N VAL A 15 8.18 -16.31 -4.85
CA VAL A 15 9.04 -17.48 -4.79
C VAL A 15 8.78 -18.21 -6.09
N ALA A 16 9.24 -17.64 -7.19
CA ALA A 16 9.55 -18.47 -8.33
C ALA A 16 10.74 -19.32 -7.87
N PRO A 17 10.64 -20.66 -7.78
CA PRO A 17 11.84 -21.46 -7.69
C PRO A 17 12.63 -21.17 -8.97
N LEU A 18 13.68 -20.37 -8.83
CA LEU A 18 14.66 -20.15 -9.89
C LEU A 18 15.40 -21.47 -10.08
N THR A 19 14.83 -22.42 -10.81
CA THR A 19 15.63 -23.47 -11.44
C THR A 19 16.35 -22.84 -12.62
N LEU A 20 17.40 -22.09 -12.33
CA LEU A 20 18.31 -21.55 -13.33
C LEU A 20 19.25 -22.67 -13.77
N ALA A 21 19.31 -22.91 -15.08
CA ALA A 21 20.24 -23.85 -15.67
C ALA A 21 21.68 -23.42 -15.34
N ALA A 22 22.44 -24.34 -14.75
CA ALA A 22 23.83 -24.16 -14.37
C ALA A 22 24.72 -24.02 -15.62
N GLY A 23 24.98 -22.78 -16.04
CA GLY A 23 26.09 -22.42 -16.93
C GLY A 23 27.13 -21.62 -16.14
N ALA A 24 28.41 -21.92 -16.33
CA ALA A 24 29.51 -21.32 -15.58
C ALA A 24 29.50 -19.78 -15.64
N TRP A 25 29.49 -19.14 -14.46
CA TRP A 25 29.46 -17.69 -14.25
C TRP A 25 30.80 -17.03 -14.56
N GLN A 26 31.03 -16.58 -15.80
CA GLN A 26 32.14 -15.70 -16.15
C GLN A 26 31.69 -14.63 -17.15
N GLY A 27 31.49 -13.39 -16.68
CA GLY A 27 31.17 -12.24 -17.53
C GLY A 27 31.10 -10.94 -16.74
N GLN A 28 31.72 -9.87 -17.25
CA GLN A 28 31.65 -8.52 -16.67
C GLN A 28 30.35 -7.76 -17.04
N ASP A 29 29.55 -8.35 -17.93
CA ASP A 29 28.31 -7.79 -18.44
C ASP A 29 27.14 -8.02 -17.50
N TRP A 30 26.28 -7.00 -17.39
CA TRP A 30 25.02 -7.09 -16.66
C TRP A 30 24.11 -8.12 -17.30
N GLN A 31 23.74 -9.13 -16.52
CA GLN A 31 22.74 -10.11 -16.91
C GLN A 31 21.36 -9.53 -16.62
N GLN A 32 20.43 -9.77 -17.56
CA GLN A 32 19.02 -9.46 -17.35
C GLN A 32 18.48 -10.30 -16.19
N GLY A 33 17.57 -9.72 -15.43
CA GLY A 33 17.06 -10.37 -14.25
C GLY A 33 15.57 -10.27 -14.06
N ILE A 34 15.14 -10.08 -12.81
CA ILE A 34 13.71 -10.04 -12.49
C ILE A 34 13.18 -8.70 -12.98
N ARG A 35 12.33 -8.76 -14.01
CA ARG A 35 11.66 -7.60 -14.59
C ARG A 35 10.21 -7.53 -14.12
N TRP A 36 9.79 -6.36 -13.65
CA TRP A 36 8.41 -6.09 -13.25
C TRP A 36 7.59 -5.56 -14.43
N SER A 37 6.27 -5.75 -14.35
CA SER A 37 5.31 -5.23 -15.34
C SER A 37 5.32 -3.71 -15.42
N ASP A 38 5.74 -3.01 -14.37
CA ASP A 38 5.90 -1.56 -14.32
C ASP A 38 7.20 -1.04 -14.97
N GLY A 39 8.10 -1.93 -15.42
CA GLY A 39 9.35 -1.56 -16.07
C GLY A 39 10.55 -1.43 -15.13
N ARG A 40 10.43 -1.73 -13.83
CA ARG A 40 11.58 -1.98 -12.96
C ARG A 40 12.29 -3.28 -13.38
N GLU A 41 13.59 -3.38 -13.13
CA GLU A 41 14.37 -4.61 -13.34
C GLU A 41 15.56 -4.68 -12.38
N VAL A 42 15.74 -5.80 -11.66
CA VAL A 42 17.01 -6.08 -10.96
C VAL A 42 17.88 -6.90 -11.87
N GLN A 43 19.04 -6.33 -12.21
CA GLN A 43 20.11 -6.95 -12.96
C GLN A 43 21.25 -7.33 -12.02
N TRP A 44 22.08 -8.26 -12.45
CA TRP A 44 23.23 -8.70 -11.67
C TRP A 44 24.43 -9.00 -12.55
N ARG A 45 25.61 -9.03 -11.93
CA ARG A 45 26.83 -9.53 -12.55
C ARG A 45 27.80 -10.07 -11.51
N ALA A 46 28.73 -10.90 -11.95
CA ALA A 46 29.85 -11.35 -11.13
C ALA A 46 31.08 -10.50 -11.47
N THR A 47 31.67 -9.83 -10.47
CA THR A 47 32.91 -9.06 -10.66
C THR A 47 34.08 -9.70 -9.93
N PRO A 48 35.27 -9.78 -10.54
CA PRO A 48 36.45 -10.33 -9.85
C PRO A 48 36.77 -9.53 -8.58
N ALA A 49 37.02 -10.22 -7.48
CA ALA A 49 37.46 -9.57 -6.26
C ALA A 49 38.98 -9.38 -6.27
N ARG A 50 39.43 -8.16 -5.96
CA ARG A 50 40.88 -7.88 -5.84
C ARG A 50 41.49 -8.75 -4.74
N GLY A 51 42.56 -9.47 -5.09
CA GLY A 51 43.34 -10.26 -4.14
C GLY A 51 42.82 -11.67 -3.84
N CYS A 52 41.77 -12.14 -4.53
CA CYS A 52 41.17 -13.46 -4.28
C CYS A 52 40.86 -14.22 -5.58
N ASP A 53 40.95 -15.56 -5.58
CA ASP A 53 40.45 -16.47 -6.65
C ASP A 53 38.92 -16.63 -6.50
N GLY A 54 38.19 -15.52 -6.67
CA GLY A 54 36.74 -15.50 -6.51
C GLY A 54 36.08 -14.22 -7.03
N SER A 55 34.76 -14.30 -7.20
CA SER A 55 33.93 -13.21 -7.69
C SER A 55 32.94 -12.71 -6.62
N ASN A 56 32.66 -11.42 -6.69
CA ASN A 56 31.61 -10.70 -5.98
C ASN A 56 30.31 -10.72 -6.78
N LEU A 57 29.17 -10.77 -6.10
CA LEU A 57 27.88 -10.48 -6.73
C LEU A 57 27.60 -8.98 -6.63
N GLU A 58 27.52 -8.31 -7.77
CA GLU A 58 27.04 -6.94 -7.89
C GLU A 58 25.61 -6.95 -8.42
N LEU A 59 24.76 -6.11 -7.82
CA LEU A 59 23.36 -5.99 -8.19
C LEU A 59 23.10 -4.56 -8.61
N ARG A 60 22.31 -4.40 -9.68
CA ARG A 60 21.86 -3.11 -10.17
C ARG A 60 20.36 -3.14 -10.29
N LEU A 61 19.71 -2.19 -9.64
CA LEU A 61 18.31 -1.95 -9.90
C LEU A 61 18.19 -0.89 -11.00
N VAL A 62 17.42 -1.20 -12.03
CA VAL A 62 17.06 -0.34 -13.15
C VAL A 62 15.60 0.01 -13.00
N ASN A 63 15.26 1.30 -13.09
CA ASN A 63 13.88 1.75 -13.02
C ASN A 63 13.49 2.51 -14.28
N ALA A 64 12.88 1.80 -15.23
CA ALA A 64 12.21 2.42 -16.37
C ALA A 64 10.77 2.86 -16.05
N SER A 65 10.30 2.65 -14.81
CA SER A 65 8.98 3.08 -14.35
C SER A 65 8.99 4.55 -13.90
N GLN A 66 7.81 5.15 -13.83
CA GLN A 66 7.58 6.46 -13.21
C GLN A 66 7.42 6.39 -11.68
N GLN A 67 7.59 5.20 -11.07
CA GLN A 67 7.35 4.99 -9.64
C GLN A 67 8.66 5.02 -8.85
N SER A 68 8.62 5.60 -7.65
CA SER A 68 9.72 5.53 -6.67
C SER A 68 9.48 4.45 -5.62
N GLY A 69 10.56 3.90 -5.06
CA GLY A 69 10.44 2.98 -3.94
C GLY A 69 11.79 2.44 -3.47
N ASP A 70 11.80 1.94 -2.24
CA ASP A 70 12.95 1.25 -1.67
C ASP A 70 12.89 -0.22 -2.07
N VAL A 71 14.04 -0.78 -2.39
CA VAL A 71 14.16 -2.20 -2.75
C VAL A 71 15.03 -2.88 -1.73
N THR A 72 14.47 -3.90 -1.10
CA THR A 72 15.15 -4.74 -0.13
C THR A 72 15.31 -6.13 -0.71
N LEU A 73 16.53 -6.65 -0.65
CA LEU A 73 16.80 -8.03 -0.99
C LEU A 73 16.80 -8.87 0.28
N LYS A 74 16.16 -10.02 0.19
CA LYS A 74 15.98 -10.99 1.28
C LYS A 74 16.31 -12.38 0.78
N ASP A 75 16.56 -13.31 1.70
CA ASP A 75 16.70 -14.74 1.38
C ASP A 75 17.67 -15.05 0.22
N ILE A 76 18.79 -14.32 0.17
CA ILE A 76 19.77 -14.47 -0.90
C ILE A 76 20.61 -15.70 -0.60
N THR A 77 20.40 -16.76 -1.36
CA THR A 77 21.16 -18.00 -1.26
C THR A 77 22.09 -18.12 -2.45
N LEU A 78 23.39 -18.25 -2.20
CA LEU A 78 24.44 -18.33 -3.20
C LEU A 78 25.16 -19.68 -3.11
N GLN A 79 25.47 -20.29 -4.24
CA GLN A 79 26.48 -21.34 -4.31
C GLN A 79 27.83 -20.69 -4.56
N CYS A 80 28.84 -21.06 -3.78
CA CYS A 80 30.21 -20.63 -4.01
C CYS A 80 31.12 -21.83 -4.37
N LYS A 81 32.17 -21.60 -5.18
CA LYS A 81 33.08 -22.61 -5.80
C LYS A 81 33.66 -23.66 -4.87
N ARG A 82 33.98 -23.30 -3.62
CA ARG A 82 34.66 -24.18 -2.65
C ARG A 82 33.78 -24.57 -1.45
N GLY A 83 32.51 -24.17 -1.43
CA GLY A 83 31.55 -24.60 -0.41
C GLY A 83 30.65 -25.72 -0.94
N SER A 84 30.49 -26.81 -0.18
CA SER A 84 29.51 -27.87 -0.48
C SER A 84 28.07 -27.43 -0.17
N ALA A 85 27.89 -26.57 0.84
CA ALA A 85 26.59 -26.01 1.22
C ALA A 85 26.38 -24.59 0.68
N PRO A 86 25.16 -24.26 0.22
CA PRO A 86 24.79 -22.90 -0.16
C PRO A 86 25.05 -21.90 0.98
N PHE A 87 25.56 -20.73 0.64
CA PHE A 87 25.73 -19.58 1.52
C PHE A 87 24.46 -18.73 1.53
N ILE A 88 23.86 -18.53 2.71
CA ILE A 88 22.75 -17.59 2.87
C ILE A 88 23.35 -16.24 3.27
N ALA A 89 23.21 -15.24 2.40
CA ALA A 89 23.63 -13.88 2.70
C ALA A 89 22.57 -13.18 3.57
N PRO A 90 22.99 -12.26 4.47
CA PRO A 90 22.05 -11.50 5.29
C PRO A 90 21.16 -10.60 4.41
N GLU A 91 19.93 -10.36 4.85
CA GLU A 91 19.03 -9.40 4.22
C GLU A 91 19.69 -8.02 4.11
N ARG A 92 19.49 -7.34 2.98
CA ARG A 92 20.03 -6.01 2.74
C ARG A 92 19.09 -5.15 1.90
N THR A 93 18.82 -3.95 2.38
CA THR A 93 18.22 -2.88 1.57
C THR A 93 19.25 -2.38 0.58
N ILE A 94 18.94 -2.50 -0.71
CA ILE A 94 19.80 -2.08 -1.82
C ILE A 94 19.49 -0.66 -2.28
N GLY A 95 18.73 0.12 -1.52
CA GLY A 95 18.53 1.54 -1.78
C GLY A 95 17.15 1.89 -2.35
N SER A 96 16.95 3.20 -2.51
CA SER A 96 15.76 3.83 -3.08
C SER A 96 15.98 4.10 -4.55
N VAL A 97 14.98 3.83 -5.40
CA VAL A 97 15.09 4.15 -6.83
C VAL A 97 14.09 5.21 -7.25
N THR A 98 14.59 6.20 -7.98
CA THR A 98 13.84 7.28 -8.60
C THR A 98 13.57 6.95 -10.08
N PRO A 99 12.56 7.58 -10.72
CA PRO A 99 12.30 7.39 -12.14
C PRO A 99 13.55 7.66 -12.99
N GLY A 100 13.90 6.74 -13.91
CA GLY A 100 15.06 6.85 -14.79
C GLY A 100 16.42 6.61 -14.13
N GLY A 101 16.46 6.27 -12.84
CA GLY A 101 17.69 5.99 -12.11
C GLY A 101 18.16 4.54 -12.22
N SER A 102 19.45 4.34 -11.97
CA SER A 102 19.99 3.01 -11.63
C SER A 102 20.84 3.11 -10.35
N PHE A 103 20.73 2.11 -9.49
CA PHE A 103 21.50 2.04 -8.23
C PHE A 103 22.29 0.74 -8.17
N ALA A 104 23.56 0.82 -7.74
CA ALA A 104 24.43 -0.33 -7.52
C ALA A 104 24.44 -0.71 -6.03
N ALA A 105 23.99 -1.92 -5.72
CA ALA A 105 23.92 -2.47 -4.37
C ALA A 105 25.30 -2.83 -3.79
N PRO A 106 25.44 -2.95 -2.45
CA PRO A 106 26.66 -3.47 -1.84
C PRO A 106 26.96 -4.90 -2.28
N VAL A 107 28.24 -5.16 -2.47
CA VAL A 107 28.83 -6.45 -2.86
C VAL A 107 28.48 -7.55 -1.85
N ILE A 108 27.91 -8.66 -2.33
CA ILE A 108 27.78 -9.89 -1.53
C ILE A 108 29.00 -10.76 -1.79
N ASN A 109 29.79 -10.97 -0.74
CA ASN A 109 31.14 -11.52 -0.82
C ASN A 109 31.15 -13.05 -0.65
N CYS A 110 31.34 -13.80 -1.75
CA CYS A 110 31.88 -15.18 -1.72
C CYS A 110 33.41 -15.19 -1.97
N ALA A 111 34.02 -14.02 -2.14
CA ALA A 111 35.35 -13.84 -2.68
C ALA A 111 36.48 -14.12 -1.69
N CYS A 112 36.37 -13.78 -0.39
CA CYS A 112 37.48 -13.94 0.53
C CYS A 112 37.05 -14.56 1.87
N ALA A 113 36.91 -15.89 1.85
CA ALA A 113 37.16 -16.87 2.93
C ALA A 113 36.48 -18.20 2.52
N GLU A 114 37.28 -19.26 2.38
CA GLU A 114 36.88 -20.67 2.21
C GLU A 114 36.01 -21.08 0.99
N LYS A 115 35.43 -20.15 0.23
CA LYS A 115 34.34 -20.44 -0.72
C LYS A 115 34.61 -20.16 -2.22
N GLY A 116 35.75 -19.58 -2.61
CA GLY A 116 36.25 -19.55 -4.00
C GLY A 116 35.42 -18.77 -5.04
N GLY A 117 34.58 -17.82 -4.61
CA GLY A 117 33.75 -17.01 -5.51
C GLY A 117 32.36 -17.59 -5.78
N VAL A 118 31.41 -16.72 -6.16
CA VAL A 118 30.04 -17.12 -6.53
C VAL A 118 30.07 -17.96 -7.80
N THR A 119 29.49 -19.16 -7.76
CA THR A 119 29.30 -20.04 -8.93
C THR A 119 27.84 -20.17 -9.33
N ASN A 120 26.90 -19.90 -8.43
CA ASN A 120 25.48 -19.84 -8.75
C ASN A 120 24.71 -18.96 -7.76
N VAL A 121 23.60 -18.36 -8.20
CA VAL A 121 22.57 -17.81 -7.30
C VAL A 121 21.50 -18.89 -7.18
N VAL A 122 21.35 -19.47 -5.99
CA VAL A 122 20.38 -20.55 -5.73
C VAL A 122 18.98 -19.97 -5.56
N SER A 123 18.87 -18.88 -4.79
CA SER A 123 17.63 -18.13 -4.61
C SER A 123 17.93 -16.67 -4.28
N MET A 124 16.98 -15.79 -4.58
CA MET A 124 17.01 -14.40 -4.13
C MET A 124 15.57 -13.92 -3.98
N GLY A 125 15.21 -13.52 -2.76
CA GLY A 125 13.98 -12.80 -2.47
C GLY A 125 14.16 -11.30 -2.70
N ILE A 126 13.13 -10.65 -3.24
CA ILE A 126 13.11 -9.20 -3.41
C ILE A 126 11.82 -8.67 -2.82
N GLU A 127 11.93 -7.80 -1.83
CA GLU A 127 10.82 -7.04 -1.27
C GLU A 127 10.91 -5.59 -1.74
N LEU A 128 9.86 -5.13 -2.42
CA LEU A 128 9.72 -3.74 -2.84
C LEU A 128 8.92 -2.98 -1.79
N MET A 129 9.58 -2.12 -1.03
CA MET A 129 8.90 -1.19 -0.13
C MET A 129 8.58 0.09 -0.90
N ARG A 130 7.32 0.21 -1.36
CA ARG A 130 6.82 1.46 -1.93
C ARG A 130 6.94 2.58 -0.88
N ASN A 131 7.54 3.69 -1.28
CA ASN A 131 7.71 4.90 -0.48
C ASN A 131 7.42 6.13 -1.36
N GLY A 132 6.64 7.07 -0.84
CA GLY A 132 6.21 8.26 -1.57
C GLY A 132 5.02 7.98 -2.49
N PRO A 133 4.76 8.85 -3.49
CA PRO A 133 3.64 8.71 -4.41
C PRO A 133 3.72 7.44 -5.25
N GLY A 134 2.58 6.80 -5.48
CA GLY A 134 2.48 5.65 -6.37
C GLY A 134 1.03 5.26 -6.64
N GLY A 135 0.84 4.17 -7.35
CA GLY A 135 -0.48 3.60 -7.57
C GLY A 135 -0.46 2.09 -7.73
N GLU A 136 -1.62 1.48 -7.51
CA GLU A 136 -1.85 0.04 -7.68
C GLU A 136 -3.25 -0.23 -8.25
N THR A 137 -3.36 -1.27 -9.06
CA THR A 137 -4.64 -1.81 -9.52
C THR A 137 -4.84 -3.16 -8.87
N LEU A 138 -5.95 -3.33 -8.15
CA LEU A 138 -6.32 -4.55 -7.46
C LEU A 138 -6.99 -5.54 -8.42
N ALA A 139 -7.02 -6.81 -8.04
CA ALA A 139 -7.60 -7.88 -8.87
C ALA A 139 -9.10 -7.67 -9.19
N ASN A 140 -9.82 -6.94 -8.34
CA ASN A 140 -11.22 -6.56 -8.55
C ASN A 140 -11.40 -5.32 -9.45
N GLY A 141 -10.31 -4.81 -10.05
CA GLY A 141 -10.33 -3.63 -10.91
C GLY A 141 -10.35 -2.29 -10.18
N CYS A 142 -10.41 -2.28 -8.84
CA CYS A 142 -10.25 -1.04 -8.08
C CYS A 142 -8.82 -0.53 -8.19
N THR A 143 -8.64 0.78 -8.14
CA THR A 143 -7.34 1.43 -8.20
C THR A 143 -7.11 2.24 -6.93
N TYR A 144 -5.85 2.30 -6.51
CA TYR A 144 -5.37 3.25 -5.53
C TYR A 144 -4.31 4.14 -6.18
N THR A 145 -4.38 5.43 -5.92
CA THR A 145 -3.32 6.40 -6.24
C THR A 145 -3.08 7.26 -5.02
N GLY A 146 -1.86 7.30 -4.50
CA GLY A 146 -1.56 8.05 -3.29
C GLY A 146 -0.18 7.75 -2.72
N GLU A 147 0.00 8.13 -1.47
CA GLU A 147 1.26 7.99 -0.75
C GLU A 147 1.43 6.58 -0.15
N PHE A 148 2.66 6.08 -0.19
CA PHE A 148 3.09 4.84 0.45
C PHE A 148 4.20 5.10 1.46
N ARG A 149 4.24 4.30 2.52
CA ARG A 149 5.34 4.21 3.49
C ARG A 149 5.56 2.75 3.89
N GLY A 150 6.75 2.23 3.63
CA GLY A 150 7.12 0.84 3.93
C GLY A 150 6.22 -0.16 3.22
N GLY A 151 5.90 0.07 1.95
CA GLY A 151 5.04 -0.79 1.13
C GLY A 151 3.54 -0.60 1.33
N ARG A 152 3.13 0.09 2.38
CA ARG A 152 1.73 0.27 2.80
C ARG A 152 1.21 1.66 2.45
N ARG A 153 -0.08 1.78 2.14
CA ARG A 153 -0.75 3.06 1.92
C ARG A 153 -0.66 3.89 3.21
N ASN A 154 -0.09 5.07 3.12
CA ASN A 154 0.18 5.91 4.28
C ASN A 154 0.31 7.37 3.83
N GLY A 155 -0.48 8.26 4.42
CA GLY A 155 -0.64 9.63 3.94
C GLY A 155 -1.92 9.79 3.11
N ARG A 156 -1.94 10.71 2.15
CA ARG A 156 -3.15 10.96 1.34
C ARG A 156 -3.24 10.02 0.14
N GLY A 157 -4.46 9.63 -0.22
CA GLY A 157 -4.71 8.84 -1.41
C GLY A 157 -6.17 8.79 -1.85
N LEU A 158 -6.34 8.30 -3.08
CA LEU A 158 -7.60 8.07 -3.76
C LEU A 158 -7.75 6.58 -4.03
N TYR A 159 -8.84 5.98 -3.57
CA TYR A 159 -9.24 4.61 -3.89
C TYR A 159 -10.55 4.62 -4.67
N ALA A 160 -10.54 4.12 -5.89
CA ALA A 160 -11.67 4.16 -6.81
C ALA A 160 -11.99 2.75 -7.32
N CYS A 161 -13.27 2.38 -7.34
CA CYS A 161 -13.72 1.09 -7.84
C CYS A 161 -14.64 1.23 -9.07
N PRO A 162 -14.67 0.25 -9.98
CA PRO A 162 -15.54 0.28 -11.17
C PRO A 162 -17.04 0.38 -10.87
N ASN A 163 -17.46 -0.03 -9.67
CA ASN A 163 -18.86 0.05 -9.21
C ASN A 163 -19.28 1.45 -8.73
N GLY A 164 -18.39 2.45 -8.80
CA GLY A 164 -18.66 3.82 -8.38
C GLY A 164 -18.25 4.13 -6.93
N TYR A 165 -17.83 3.14 -6.15
CA TYR A 165 -17.27 3.40 -4.82
C TYR A 165 -15.99 4.24 -4.93
N LEU A 166 -15.91 5.31 -4.13
CA LEU A 166 -14.77 6.21 -4.08
C LEU A 166 -14.43 6.52 -2.63
N TYR A 167 -13.14 6.49 -2.29
CA TYR A 167 -12.64 7.11 -1.07
C TYR A 167 -11.46 8.02 -1.40
N GLU A 168 -11.52 9.27 -0.97
CA GLU A 168 -10.43 10.22 -1.02
C GLU A 168 -10.10 10.70 0.39
N GLY A 169 -8.88 10.45 0.87
CA GLY A 169 -8.54 10.88 2.20
C GLY A 169 -7.24 10.31 2.73
N SER A 170 -7.14 10.31 4.05
CA SER A 170 -5.94 9.91 4.76
C SER A 170 -5.92 8.40 5.04
N TYR A 171 -4.72 7.83 5.00
CA TYR A 171 -4.42 6.44 5.25
C TYR A 171 -3.29 6.33 6.28
N GLU A 172 -3.39 5.32 7.13
CA GLU A 172 -2.34 4.91 8.05
C GLU A 172 -2.21 3.39 7.97
N MET A 173 -1.07 2.92 7.46
CA MET A 173 -0.73 1.48 7.43
C MET A 173 -1.79 0.63 6.72
N ASP A 174 -2.16 1.03 5.50
CA ASP A 174 -3.22 0.44 4.67
C ASP A 174 -4.66 0.69 5.13
N VAL A 175 -4.86 1.37 6.25
CA VAL A 175 -6.19 1.59 6.82
C VAL A 175 -6.58 3.05 6.66
N VAL A 176 -7.82 3.29 6.24
CA VAL A 176 -8.41 4.64 6.21
C VAL A 176 -8.42 5.22 7.63
N HIS A 177 -7.82 6.39 7.81
CA HIS A 177 -7.67 7.03 9.12
C HIS A 177 -7.54 8.54 8.99
N GLY A 178 -8.17 9.30 9.89
CA GLY A 178 -8.19 10.76 9.84
C GLY A 178 -9.31 11.29 8.94
N ARG A 179 -9.11 12.45 8.30
CA ARG A 179 -10.14 13.04 7.43
C ARG A 179 -10.16 12.40 6.04
N GLY A 180 -11.37 12.21 5.53
CA GLY A 180 -11.61 11.76 4.16
C GLY A 180 -13.04 11.99 3.69
N ALA A 181 -13.28 11.64 2.45
CA ALA A 181 -14.57 11.65 1.78
C ALA A 181 -14.82 10.30 1.12
N GLU A 182 -15.98 9.71 1.36
CA GLU A 182 -16.42 8.43 0.82
C GLU A 182 -17.69 8.64 0.00
N THR A 183 -17.68 8.23 -1.28
CA THR A 183 -18.87 8.10 -2.10
C THR A 183 -19.23 6.62 -2.17
N LEU A 184 -20.45 6.28 -1.74
CA LEU A 184 -20.98 4.93 -1.78
C LEU A 184 -21.39 4.54 -3.20
N GLU A 185 -21.49 3.23 -3.45
CA GLU A 185 -21.99 2.68 -4.72
C GLU A 185 -23.40 3.18 -5.06
N SER A 186 -24.21 3.45 -4.05
CA SER A 186 -25.56 4.01 -4.16
C SER A 186 -25.58 5.52 -4.45
N GLY A 187 -24.44 6.22 -4.35
CA GLY A 187 -24.29 7.63 -4.67
C GLY A 187 -24.32 8.58 -3.47
N GLU A 188 -24.62 8.11 -2.26
CA GLU A 188 -24.49 8.94 -1.06
C GLU A 188 -23.02 9.26 -0.77
N ARG A 189 -22.80 10.42 -0.18
CA ARG A 189 -21.45 10.93 0.10
C ARG A 189 -21.29 11.28 1.57
N TYR A 190 -20.29 10.69 2.20
CA TYR A 190 -19.82 11.05 3.53
C TYR A 190 -18.54 11.88 3.45
N GLU A 191 -18.44 12.94 4.24
CA GLU A 191 -17.23 13.75 4.41
C GLU A 191 -16.99 13.97 5.90
N GLY A 192 -15.87 13.49 6.43
CA GLY A 192 -15.62 13.57 7.86
C GLY A 192 -14.45 12.74 8.36
N ASP A 193 -14.48 12.47 9.65
CA ASP A 193 -13.44 11.75 10.35
C ASP A 193 -13.64 10.22 10.26
N PHE A 194 -12.52 9.51 10.16
CA PHE A 194 -12.42 8.06 10.14
C PHE A 194 -11.41 7.58 11.16
N VAL A 195 -11.72 6.48 11.84
CA VAL A 195 -10.82 5.77 12.74
C VAL A 195 -10.85 4.30 12.36
N GLN A 196 -9.69 3.74 12.01
CA GLN A 196 -9.54 2.31 11.67
C GLN A 196 -10.52 1.84 10.58
N GLY A 197 -10.70 2.66 9.54
CA GLY A 197 -11.59 2.36 8.41
C GLY A 197 -13.07 2.57 8.68
N VAL A 198 -13.43 3.15 9.83
CA VAL A 198 -14.82 3.34 10.24
C VAL A 198 -15.08 4.82 10.50
N ARG A 199 -16.22 5.33 10.00
CA ARG A 199 -16.67 6.71 10.26
C ARG A 199 -16.80 6.92 11.77
N SER A 200 -16.08 7.90 12.31
CA SER A 200 -16.03 8.16 13.75
C SER A 200 -15.50 9.55 13.99
N GLY A 201 -16.16 10.34 14.85
CA GLY A 201 -15.86 11.77 15.03
C GLY A 201 -16.96 12.63 14.40
N GLN A 202 -16.61 13.75 13.78
CA GLN A 202 -17.58 14.63 13.12
C GLN A 202 -17.65 14.34 11.62
N GLY A 203 -18.84 14.44 11.04
CA GLY A 203 -19.00 14.25 9.61
C GLY A 203 -20.32 14.73 9.05
N ARG A 204 -20.35 14.87 7.72
CA ARG A 204 -21.52 15.19 6.92
C ARG A 204 -21.84 14.03 5.99
N MET A 205 -23.07 13.53 6.04
CA MET A 205 -23.63 12.65 5.02
C MET A 205 -24.56 13.46 4.11
N THR A 206 -24.43 13.28 2.81
CA THR A 206 -25.34 13.78 1.79
C THR A 206 -25.97 12.58 1.10
N PHE A 207 -27.29 12.48 1.18
CA PHE A 207 -28.06 11.38 0.59
C PHE A 207 -28.48 11.71 -0.84
N THR A 208 -28.86 10.69 -1.60
CA THR A 208 -29.24 10.83 -3.02
C THR A 208 -30.52 11.63 -3.24
N ASP A 209 -31.40 11.69 -2.25
CA ASP A 209 -32.61 12.54 -2.25
C ASP A 209 -32.31 14.02 -1.93
N GLY A 210 -31.04 14.37 -1.66
CA GLY A 210 -30.61 15.71 -1.28
C GLY A 210 -30.72 15.99 0.23
N SER A 211 -31.25 15.06 1.02
CA SER A 211 -31.22 15.17 2.48
C SER A 211 -29.77 15.13 3.00
N THR A 212 -29.54 15.69 4.18
CA THR A 212 -28.21 15.71 4.80
C THR A 212 -28.26 15.39 6.28
N TYR A 213 -27.19 14.80 6.79
CA TYR A 213 -26.91 14.73 8.22
C TYR A 213 -25.55 15.37 8.48
N GLU A 214 -25.47 16.26 9.46
CA GLU A 214 -24.22 16.85 9.96
C GLU A 214 -24.14 16.64 11.47
N GLY A 215 -23.13 15.93 11.94
CA GLY A 215 -22.97 15.69 13.37
C GLY A 215 -22.01 14.55 13.71
N GLY A 216 -22.15 14.04 14.93
CA GLY A 216 -21.29 13.00 15.45
C GLY A 216 -21.55 11.62 14.84
N TYR A 217 -20.47 10.84 14.75
CA TYR A 217 -20.44 9.45 14.36
C TYR A 217 -19.62 8.63 15.36
N LEU A 218 -20.08 7.40 15.63
CA LEU A 218 -19.37 6.41 16.41
C LEU A 218 -19.57 5.02 15.78
N ASN A 219 -18.47 4.33 15.49
CA ASN A 219 -18.48 2.99 14.90
C ASN A 219 -19.34 2.88 13.63
N GLY A 220 -19.31 3.91 12.78
CA GLY A 220 -20.00 3.92 11.49
C GLY A 220 -21.45 4.40 11.55
N LYS A 221 -21.96 4.72 12.73
CA LYS A 221 -23.34 5.15 12.97
C LYS A 221 -23.41 6.57 13.50
N ARG A 222 -24.50 7.28 13.24
CA ARG A 222 -24.78 8.58 13.84
C ARG A 222 -24.90 8.46 15.35
N ALA A 223 -24.20 9.33 16.09
CA ALA A 223 -24.14 9.32 17.54
C ALA A 223 -23.77 10.70 18.10
N GLY A 224 -24.25 11.04 19.30
CA GLY A 224 -24.08 12.35 19.90
C GLY A 224 -24.95 13.42 19.24
N GLU A 225 -24.57 14.68 19.33
CA GLU A 225 -25.34 15.76 18.73
C GLU A 225 -25.22 15.78 17.20
N GLY A 226 -26.33 16.04 16.53
CA GLY A 226 -26.36 16.15 15.07
C GLY A 226 -27.64 16.76 14.51
N THR A 227 -27.54 17.30 13.31
CA THR A 227 -28.65 17.88 12.56
C THR A 227 -28.93 17.08 11.30
N GLN A 228 -30.14 16.54 11.18
CA GLN A 228 -30.65 15.98 9.93
C GLN A 228 -31.54 17.02 9.25
N ARG A 229 -31.26 17.32 7.98
CA ARG A 229 -32.14 18.06 7.07
C ARG A 229 -32.74 17.07 6.08
N TYR A 230 -34.04 17.12 5.89
CA TYR A 230 -34.78 16.23 5.00
C TYR A 230 -35.04 16.92 3.65
N ALA A 231 -35.30 16.13 2.61
CA ALA A 231 -35.53 16.65 1.26
C ALA A 231 -36.81 17.51 1.16
N ASP A 232 -37.78 17.31 2.05
CA ASP A 232 -39.00 18.11 2.18
C ASP A 232 -38.80 19.45 2.92
N GLY A 233 -37.56 19.76 3.30
CA GLY A 233 -37.17 20.96 4.04
C GLY A 233 -37.25 20.81 5.56
N ALA A 234 -37.84 19.72 6.09
CA ALA A 234 -37.90 19.52 7.53
C ALA A 234 -36.50 19.35 8.12
N SER A 235 -36.36 19.56 9.43
CA SER A 235 -35.10 19.30 10.11
C SER A 235 -35.29 18.78 11.52
N TYR A 236 -34.30 18.02 11.99
CA TYR A 236 -34.16 17.60 13.37
C TYR A 236 -32.76 17.94 13.85
N THR A 237 -32.64 18.64 14.97
CA THR A 237 -31.38 18.90 15.67
C THR A 237 -31.48 18.35 17.07
N GLY A 238 -30.59 17.44 17.45
CA GLY A 238 -30.61 16.86 18.79
C GLY A 238 -29.69 15.68 18.93
N ASP A 239 -29.94 14.88 19.96
CA ASP A 239 -29.13 13.72 20.29
C ASP A 239 -29.43 12.52 19.39
N TRP A 240 -28.37 11.78 19.07
CA TRP A 240 -28.39 10.56 18.27
C TRP A 240 -27.67 9.42 18.98
N LYS A 241 -28.18 8.19 18.77
CA LYS A 241 -27.54 6.96 19.22
C LYS A 241 -27.87 5.83 18.26
N ASP A 242 -26.84 5.16 17.75
CA ASP A 242 -26.99 4.01 16.86
C ASP A 242 -27.89 4.28 15.65
N ASP A 243 -27.69 5.43 14.97
CA ASP A 243 -28.52 5.92 13.85
C ASP A 243 -29.95 6.34 14.19
N LEU A 244 -30.33 6.33 15.46
CA LEU A 244 -31.66 6.75 15.92
C LEU A 244 -31.59 8.08 16.65
N ARG A 245 -32.63 8.90 16.50
CA ARG A 245 -32.87 10.06 17.37
C ARG A 245 -33.04 9.54 18.80
N ASN A 246 -32.26 10.03 19.75
CA ASN A 246 -32.24 9.50 21.11
C ASN A 246 -31.78 10.53 22.13
N GLY A 247 -32.67 11.00 22.99
CA GLY A 247 -32.39 12.09 23.92
C GLY A 247 -33.22 13.31 23.55
N SER A 248 -32.69 14.50 23.84
CA SER A 248 -33.40 15.75 23.56
C SER A 248 -33.18 16.22 22.13
N GLY A 249 -34.19 16.84 21.53
CA GLY A 249 -34.06 17.41 20.20
C GLY A 249 -35.24 18.25 19.75
N VAL A 250 -34.94 19.14 18.80
CA VAL A 250 -35.90 20.04 18.17
C VAL A 250 -36.17 19.55 16.75
N TYR A 251 -37.43 19.25 16.44
CA TYR A 251 -37.90 19.02 15.09
C TYR A 251 -38.59 20.28 14.55
N THR A 252 -38.23 20.71 13.34
CA THR A 252 -38.85 21.83 12.63
C THR A 252 -39.53 21.32 11.35
N SER A 253 -40.79 21.69 11.13
CA SER A 253 -41.51 21.35 9.89
C SER A 253 -40.84 21.95 8.66
N GLY A 254 -41.03 21.35 7.47
CA GLY A 254 -40.36 21.81 6.25
C GLY A 254 -40.74 23.22 5.80
N ASP A 255 -41.93 23.70 6.18
CA ASP A 255 -42.37 25.07 5.98
C ASP A 255 -41.97 26.03 7.11
N GLY A 256 -41.28 25.53 8.15
CA GLY A 256 -40.83 26.29 9.31
C GLY A 256 -41.94 26.79 10.24
N LYS A 257 -43.21 26.38 10.03
CA LYS A 257 -44.35 26.94 10.79
C LYS A 257 -44.44 26.42 12.21
N TRP A 258 -43.99 25.20 12.47
CA TRP A 258 -44.06 24.60 13.81
C TRP A 258 -42.76 23.88 14.18
N THR A 259 -42.44 23.96 15.46
CA THR A 259 -41.35 23.22 16.09
C THR A 259 -41.89 22.32 17.18
N TYR A 260 -41.25 21.18 17.38
CA TYR A 260 -41.45 20.28 18.51
C TYR A 260 -40.13 20.14 19.26
N ASP A 261 -40.14 20.43 20.56
CA ASP A 261 -39.01 20.30 21.47
C ASP A 261 -39.35 19.18 22.47
N GLY A 262 -38.51 18.16 22.56
CA GLY A 262 -38.76 16.98 23.40
C GLY A 262 -37.52 16.16 23.67
#